data_AF-A0A6P7MHT6-F1
#
_entry.id   AF-A0A6P7MHT6-F1
#
_cell.length_a   1.000
_cell.length_b   1.000
_cell.length_c   1.000
_cell.angle_alpha   90.00
_cell.angle_beta   90.00
_cell.angle_gamma   90.00
#
_symmetry.space_group_name_H-M   'P 1'
#
loop_
_entity.id
_entity.type
_entity.pdbx_description
1 polymer ?
#
loop_
_entity_poly.entity_id
_entity_poly.type
_entity_poly.pdbx_seq_one_letter_code
_entity_poly.pdbx_strand_id
1 'polypeptide(L)'
;MKLLSVVVVVALCGCWGALAVQVKAGNMSFPLDAVKELRNLMNLNEGVTDASIAAVCHNPLLPQVFVPACQCKKAEAIFSDLGKVFKYIDPCEICSYAACTGCVI
;
A
#
# COMPACT_ATOMS: atom_id res chain seq x y z
N MET A 1 3.16 35.14 24.00
CA MET A 1 4.41 34.39 23.69
C MET A 1 4.31 32.91 24.02
N LYS A 2 3.97 32.51 25.26
CA LYS A 2 3.83 31.08 25.65
C LYS A 2 2.75 30.29 24.88
N LEU A 3 1.58 30.89 24.64
CA LEU A 3 0.47 30.26 23.91
C LEU A 3 0.79 30.01 22.43
N LEU A 4 1.50 30.95 21.79
CA LEU A 4 1.95 30.82 20.40
C LEU A 4 2.93 29.65 20.24
N SER A 5 3.86 29.48 21.19
CA SER A 5 4.79 28.34 21.19
C SER A 5 4.08 27.00 21.39
N VAL A 6 3.07 26.93 22.28
CA VAL A 6 2.30 25.69 22.49
C VAL A 6 1.48 25.34 21.25
N VAL A 7 0.86 26.32 20.60
CA VAL A 7 0.11 26.11 19.35
C VAL A 7 1.04 25.65 18.22
N VAL A 8 2.24 26.22 18.10
CA VAL A 8 3.25 25.80 17.11
C VAL A 8 3.74 24.38 17.38
N VAL A 9 4.02 24.01 18.64
CA VAL A 9 4.45 22.65 19.00
C VAL A 9 3.35 21.63 18.74
N VAL A 10 2.09 21.93 19.08
CA VAL A 10 0.94 21.04 18.80
C VAL A 10 0.66 20.92 17.30
N ALA A 11 0.82 22.01 16.53
CA ALA A 11 0.66 21.98 15.08
C ALA A 11 1.77 21.18 14.37
N LEU A 12 3.02 21.32 14.81
CA LEU A 12 4.15 20.54 14.28
C LEU A 12 4.03 19.05 14.62
N CYS A 13 3.50 18.71 15.81
CA CYS A 13 3.26 17.32 16.21
C CYS A 13 2.03 16.72 15.49
N GLY A 14 1.01 17.53 15.22
CA GLY A 14 -0.23 17.10 14.56
C GLY A 14 -0.07 16.77 13.07
N CYS A 15 0.92 17.35 12.39
CA CYS A 15 1.20 17.06 10.97
C CYS A 15 2.07 15.81 10.74
N TRP A 16 2.61 15.18 11.79
CA TRP A 16 3.47 14.00 11.64
C TRP A 16 2.70 12.67 11.50
N GLY A 17 1.39 12.66 11.74
CA GLY A 17 0.59 11.44 11.82
C GLY A 17 0.10 10.84 10.51
N ALA A 18 0.42 11.42 9.34
CA ALA A 18 -0.14 10.99 8.05
C ALA A 18 0.93 10.68 7.00
N LEU A 19 2.10 10.16 7.40
CA LEU A 19 2.96 9.49 6.45
C LEU A 19 2.31 8.16 6.06
N ALA A 20 1.64 8.16 4.92
CA ALA A 20 1.05 6.97 4.35
C ALA A 20 2.16 5.95 4.08
N VAL A 21 2.09 4.81 4.76
CA VAL A 21 2.98 3.67 4.50
C VAL A 21 2.79 3.25 3.05
N GLN A 22 3.90 3.10 2.34
CA GLN A 22 3.94 2.67 0.96
C GLN A 22 4.48 1.25 0.88
N VAL A 23 3.99 0.46 -0.07
CA VAL A 23 4.46 -0.87 -0.39
C VAL A 23 5.20 -0.82 -1.71
N LYS A 24 6.44 -1.29 -1.74
CA LYS A 24 7.22 -1.38 -2.98
C LYS A 24 6.98 -2.73 -3.67
N ALA A 25 6.56 -2.69 -4.94
CA ALA A 25 6.45 -3.88 -5.80
C ALA A 25 7.10 -3.59 -7.15
N GLY A 26 8.20 -4.28 -7.44
CA GLY A 26 9.09 -3.94 -8.54
C GLY A 26 9.57 -2.48 -8.50
N ASN A 27 9.23 -1.72 -9.54
CA ASN A 27 9.58 -0.29 -9.68
C ASN A 27 8.45 0.66 -9.27
N MET A 28 7.32 0.12 -8.79
CA MET A 28 6.15 0.90 -8.39
C MET A 28 6.01 0.91 -6.87
N SER A 29 5.38 1.96 -6.35
CA SER A 29 5.03 2.08 -4.94
C SER A 29 3.54 2.34 -4.82
N PHE A 30 2.89 1.61 -3.92
CA PHE A 30 1.45 1.66 -3.71
C PHE A 30 1.13 1.98 -2.25
N PRO A 31 0.13 2.83 -1.96
CA PRO A 31 -0.24 3.11 -0.59
C PRO A 31 -0.79 1.85 0.08
N LEU A 32 -0.38 1.60 1.33
CA LEU A 32 -0.75 0.41 2.09
C LEU A 32 -2.28 0.25 2.17
N ASP A 33 -3.02 1.35 2.27
CA ASP A 33 -4.50 1.32 2.30
C ASP A 33 -5.09 0.80 0.99
N ALA A 34 -4.53 1.17 -0.16
CA ALA A 34 -4.98 0.59 -1.43
C ALA A 34 -4.57 -0.89 -1.54
N VAL A 35 -3.43 -1.29 -0.97
CA VAL A 35 -3.01 -2.70 -0.93
C VAL A 35 -3.94 -3.54 -0.04
N LYS A 36 -4.46 -2.98 1.05
CA LYS A 36 -5.52 -3.60 1.88
C LYS A 36 -6.80 -3.81 1.08
N GLU A 37 -7.25 -2.78 0.36
CA GLU A 37 -8.43 -2.87 -0.49
C GLU A 37 -8.23 -3.90 -1.61
N LEU A 38 -7.04 -3.92 -2.23
CA LEU A 38 -6.68 -4.90 -3.24
C LEU A 38 -6.74 -6.33 -2.70
N ARG A 39 -6.18 -6.59 -1.50
CA ARG A 39 -6.26 -7.91 -0.83
C ARG A 39 -7.73 -8.36 -0.71
N ASN A 40 -8.60 -7.47 -0.27
CA ASN A 40 -10.03 -7.75 -0.07
C ASN A 40 -10.73 -8.05 -1.41
N LEU A 41 -10.44 -7.29 -2.46
CA LEU A 41 -10.97 -7.55 -3.81
C LEU A 41 -10.50 -8.88 -4.38
N MET A 42 -9.23 -9.20 -4.13
CA MET A 42 -8.59 -10.42 -4.57
C MET A 42 -9.09 -11.67 -3.83
N ASN A 43 -9.67 -11.53 -2.62
CA ASN A 43 -10.14 -12.64 -1.77
C ASN A 43 -9.13 -13.81 -1.67
N LEU A 44 -7.84 -13.49 -1.71
CA LEU A 44 -6.80 -14.49 -1.88
C LEU A 44 -6.46 -15.16 -0.56
N ASN A 45 -7.13 -16.28 -0.28
CA ASN A 45 -6.60 -17.30 0.61
C ASN A 45 -5.55 -18.18 -0.11
N GLU A 46 -5.57 -18.24 -1.45
CA GLU A 46 -4.90 -19.29 -2.23
C GLU A 46 -3.75 -18.79 -3.16
N GLY A 47 -3.31 -17.55 -3.00
CA GLY A 47 -2.16 -16.99 -3.74
C GLY A 47 -2.52 -16.35 -5.09
N VAL A 48 -1.61 -15.53 -5.63
CA VAL A 48 -1.83 -14.77 -6.87
C VAL A 48 -1.60 -15.68 -8.08
N THR A 49 -2.56 -15.69 -9.01
CA THR A 49 -2.49 -16.44 -10.28
C THR A 49 -2.80 -15.50 -11.45
N ASP A 50 -2.41 -15.85 -12.68
CA ASP A 50 -2.72 -15.04 -13.86
C ASP A 50 -4.22 -14.77 -14.03
N ALA A 51 -5.04 -15.77 -13.72
CA ALA A 51 -6.49 -15.65 -13.76
C ALA A 51 -7.00 -14.64 -12.71
N SER A 52 -6.43 -14.64 -11.50
CA SER A 52 -6.82 -13.68 -10.46
C SER A 52 -6.35 -12.26 -10.79
N ILE A 53 -5.19 -12.09 -11.42
CA ILE A 53 -4.70 -10.80 -11.90
C ILE A 53 -5.62 -10.26 -12.99
N ALA A 54 -5.96 -11.08 -13.99
CA ALA A 54 -6.87 -10.67 -15.06
C ALA A 54 -8.26 -10.30 -14.54
N ALA A 55 -8.80 -11.08 -13.58
CA ALA A 55 -10.08 -10.76 -12.94
C ALA A 55 -10.05 -9.42 -12.20
N VAL A 56 -8.97 -9.14 -11.48
CA VAL A 56 -8.81 -7.92 -10.69
C VAL A 56 -8.58 -6.69 -11.58
N CYS A 57 -7.82 -6.85 -12.66
CA CYS A 57 -7.60 -5.76 -13.63
C CYS A 57 -8.85 -5.38 -14.42
N HIS A 58 -9.84 -6.28 -14.53
CA HIS A 58 -11.14 -5.97 -15.11
C HIS A 58 -12.22 -5.65 -14.07
N ASN A 59 -11.88 -5.65 -12.78
CA ASN A 59 -12.84 -5.37 -11.73
C ASN A 59 -13.14 -3.86 -11.69
N PRO A 60 -14.41 -3.43 -11.81
CA PRO A 60 -14.77 -2.01 -11.78
C PRO A 60 -14.47 -1.33 -10.44
N LEU A 61 -14.29 -2.10 -9.36
CA LEU A 61 -13.92 -1.62 -8.04
C LEU A 61 -12.40 -1.55 -7.83
N LEU A 62 -11.59 -1.82 -8.86
CA LEU A 62 -10.13 -1.73 -8.75
C LEU A 62 -9.69 -0.30 -8.36
N PRO A 63 -8.88 -0.14 -7.30
CA PRO A 63 -8.35 1.17 -6.96
C PRO A 63 -7.50 1.74 -8.09
N GLN A 64 -7.73 3.02 -8.44
CA GLN A 64 -7.12 3.67 -9.61
C GLN A 64 -5.58 3.61 -9.61
N VAL A 65 -4.97 3.53 -8.43
CA VAL A 65 -3.51 3.43 -8.28
C VAL A 65 -2.92 2.15 -8.90
N PHE A 66 -3.71 1.08 -9.10
CA PHE A 66 -3.25 -0.17 -9.70
C PHE A 66 -3.48 -0.26 -11.22
N VAL A 67 -4.21 0.70 -11.82
CA VAL A 67 -4.43 0.73 -13.28
C VAL A 67 -3.11 0.73 -14.06
N PRO A 68 -2.08 1.52 -13.70
CA PRO A 68 -0.78 1.44 -14.36
C PRO A 68 -0.08 0.09 -14.21
N ALA A 69 -0.31 -0.61 -13.09
CA ALA A 69 0.24 -1.96 -12.87
C ALA A 69 -0.40 -2.98 -13.82
N CYS A 70 -1.72 -2.90 -14.03
CA CYS A 70 -2.46 -3.74 -14.98
C CYS A 70 -2.04 -3.55 -16.44
N GLN A 71 -1.59 -2.34 -16.81
CA GLN A 71 -1.09 -2.03 -18.16
C GLN A 71 0.38 -2.38 -18.35
N CYS A 72 1.09 -2.73 -17.28
CA CYS A 72 2.51 -3.03 -17.32
C CYS A 72 2.75 -4.43 -17.90
N LYS A 73 3.74 -4.59 -18.77
CA LYS A 73 4.19 -5.92 -19.24
C LYS A 73 4.68 -6.84 -18.11
N LYS A 74 4.99 -6.27 -16.95
CA LYS A 74 5.41 -6.98 -15.74
C LYS A 74 4.31 -7.05 -14.68
N ALA A 75 3.03 -6.94 -15.09
CA ALA A 75 1.89 -7.01 -14.17
C ALA A 75 1.97 -8.25 -13.27
N GLU A 76 2.24 -9.43 -13.85
CA GLU A 76 2.39 -10.69 -13.10
C GLU A 76 3.39 -10.58 -11.95
N ALA A 77 4.58 -10.05 -12.22
CA ALA A 77 5.61 -9.87 -11.19
C ALA A 77 5.18 -8.85 -10.12
N ILE A 78 4.56 -7.75 -10.52
CA ILE A 78 4.09 -6.70 -9.60
C ILE A 78 3.01 -7.27 -8.67
N PHE A 79 1.98 -7.91 -9.22
CA PHE A 79 0.90 -8.48 -8.44
C PHE A 79 1.36 -9.69 -7.60
N SER A 80 2.33 -10.47 -8.07
CA SER A 80 2.95 -11.53 -7.27
C SER A 80 3.69 -10.97 -6.06
N ASP A 81 4.43 -9.87 -6.22
CA ASP A 81 5.09 -9.19 -5.10
C ASP A 81 4.06 -8.60 -4.11
N LEU A 82 3.00 -7.95 -4.61
CA LEU A 82 1.88 -7.50 -3.77
C LEU A 82 1.21 -8.66 -3.04
N GLY A 83 1.07 -9.81 -3.71
CA GLY A 83 0.56 -11.06 -3.15
C GLY A 83 1.34 -11.56 -1.95
N LYS A 84 2.67 -11.43 -1.96
CA LYS A 84 3.51 -11.74 -0.80
C LYS A 84 3.23 -10.78 0.35
N VAL A 85 3.09 -9.48 0.04
CA VAL A 85 2.79 -8.44 1.03
C VAL A 85 1.40 -8.61 1.65
N PHE A 86 0.45 -9.25 0.96
CA PHE A 86 -0.84 -9.59 1.55
C PHE A 86 -0.78 -10.50 2.77
N LYS A 87 0.35 -11.14 3.13
CA LYS A 87 0.46 -11.84 4.42
C LYS A 87 1.08 -10.96 5.52
N TYR A 88 1.61 -9.80 5.14
CA TYR A 88 2.40 -8.90 5.97
C TYR A 88 1.82 -7.48 6.06
N ILE A 89 0.53 -7.28 5.75
CA ILE A 89 -0.12 -5.97 5.91
C ILE A 89 -0.06 -5.50 7.36
N ASP A 90 -0.41 -6.34 8.35
CA ASP A 90 -0.40 -5.93 9.75
C ASP A 90 1.03 -5.58 10.22
N PRO A 91 2.08 -6.36 9.89
CA PRO A 91 3.47 -5.95 10.05
C PRO A 91 3.85 -4.64 9.35
N CYS A 92 3.24 -4.31 8.21
CA CYS A 92 3.47 -3.05 7.52
C CYS A 92 2.83 -1.85 8.21
N GLU A 93 1.72 -2.03 8.92
CA GLU A 93 1.12 -0.96 9.74
C GLU A 93 2.02 -0.54 10.90
N ILE A 94 2.75 -1.51 11.48
CA ILE A 94 3.72 -1.27 12.54
C ILE A 94 5.17 -1.12 12.02
N CYS A 95 5.35 -0.93 10.71
CA CYS A 95 6.66 -0.70 10.10
C CYS A 95 7.71 -1.79 10.38
N SER A 96 7.27 -3.03 10.56
CA SER A 96 8.10 -4.18 10.89
C SER A 96 8.41 -5.08 9.69
N TYR A 97 8.13 -4.60 8.46
CA TYR A 97 8.39 -5.35 7.22
C TYR A 97 9.12 -4.51 6.18
N ALA A 98 10.23 -5.02 5.66
CA ALA A 98 11.18 -4.25 4.85
C ALA A 98 10.65 -3.79 3.48
N ALA A 99 9.60 -4.42 2.94
CA ALA A 99 8.98 -3.98 1.70
C ALA A 99 8.10 -2.72 1.89
N CYS A 100 7.81 -2.37 3.14
CA CYS A 100 7.01 -1.23 3.51
C CYS A 100 7.89 -0.03 3.85
N THR A 101 7.66 1.08 3.15
CA THR A 101 8.48 2.29 3.18
C THR A 101 7.61 3.49 3.57
N GLY A 102 8.23 4.64 3.79
CA GLY A 102 7.50 5.83 4.25
C GLY A 102 7.24 5.87 5.77
N CYS A 103 7.73 4.87 6.51
CA CYS A 103 7.80 4.92 7.95
C CYS A 103 8.91 5.87 8.42
N VAL A 104 8.59 6.76 9.36
CA VAL A 104 9.59 7.54 10.10
C VAL A 104 10.03 6.71 11.32
N ILE A 105 11.25 6.18 11.25
CA ILE A 105 11.97 5.58 12.38
C ILE A 105 12.78 6.64 13.10
#